data_AF-A0A4P6MJK7-F1
#
_entry.id   AF-A0A4P6MJK7-F1
#
_cell.length_a   1.000
_cell.length_b   1.000
_cell.length_c   1.000
_cell.angle_alpha   90.00
_cell.angle_beta   90.00
_cell.angle_gamma   90.00
#
_symmetry.space_group_name_H-M   'P 1'
#
loop_
_entity.id
_entity.type
_entity.pdbx_description
1 polymer ?
#
loop_
_entity_poly.entity_id
_entity_poly.type
_entity_poly.pdbx_seq_one_letter_code
_entity_poly.pdbx_strand_id
1 'polypeptide(L)'
;MSDRAEIIQMARDGVKSGEIARALSITPNRVYGILCMARKQGEDIPRYRARARTRKSISLPAHVLQQFNAPATARGLSDRALCTRLLTIIAAEPSLIGAVLDDGVSHD
;
A
#
# COMPACT_ATOMS: atom_id res chain seq x y z
N MET A 1 -38.72 1.84 1.37
CA MET A 1 -37.80 2.08 2.52
C MET A 1 -36.72 3.05 2.06
N SER A 2 -36.24 3.95 2.91
CA SER A 2 -35.15 4.86 2.52
C SER A 2 -33.83 4.10 2.41
N ASP A 3 -33.02 4.35 1.38
CA ASP A 3 -31.66 3.80 1.20
C ASP A 3 -30.85 3.80 2.51
N ARG A 4 -31.05 4.82 3.36
CA ARG A 4 -30.38 4.94 4.67
C ARG A 4 -30.69 3.77 5.61
N ALA A 5 -31.97 3.41 5.76
CA ALA A 5 -32.40 2.38 6.70
C ALA A 5 -31.88 1.00 6.28
N GLU A 6 -31.92 0.74 4.97
CA GLU A 6 -31.41 -0.50 4.38
C GLU A 6 -29.89 -0.62 4.56
N ILE A 7 -29.12 0.45 4.29
CA ILE A 7 -27.66 0.48 4.53
C ILE A 7 -27.31 0.19 5.99
N ILE A 8 -28.06 0.77 6.94
CA ILE A 8 -27.82 0.56 8.37
C ILE A 8 -28.13 -0.88 8.75
N GLN A 9 -29.23 -1.44 8.26
CA GLN A 9 -29.60 -2.82 8.54
C GLN A 9 -28.56 -3.81 8.01
N MET A 10 -28.17 -3.68 6.73
CA MET A 10 -27.14 -4.53 6.15
C MET A 10 -25.81 -4.44 6.92
N ALA A 11 -25.45 -3.25 7.40
CA ALA A 11 -24.22 -3.08 8.18
C ALA A 11 -24.30 -3.69 9.60
N ARG A 12 -25.48 -3.67 10.23
CA ARG A 12 -25.75 -4.38 11.50
C ARG A 12 -25.69 -5.89 11.31
N ASP A 13 -26.17 -6.38 10.17
CA ASP A 13 -26.11 -7.80 9.78
C ASP A 13 -24.69 -8.26 9.40
N GLY A 14 -23.70 -7.36 9.49
CA GLY A 14 -22.30 -7.67 9.27
C GLY A 14 -21.86 -7.63 7.80
N VAL A 15 -22.66 -7.05 6.91
CA VAL A 15 -22.29 -6.86 5.50
C VAL A 15 -21.27 -5.73 5.39
N LYS A 16 -20.19 -5.95 4.62
CA LYS A 16 -19.14 -4.92 4.47
C LYS A 16 -19.63 -3.76 3.62
N SER A 17 -19.17 -2.55 3.91
CA SER A 17 -19.60 -1.34 3.19
C SER A 17 -19.40 -1.40 1.67
N GLY A 18 -18.36 -2.10 1.19
CA GLY A 18 -18.14 -2.32 -0.25
C GLY A 18 -19.08 -3.34 -0.88
N GLU A 19 -19.63 -4.27 -0.10
CA GLU A 19 -20.69 -5.20 -0.53
C GLU A 19 -22.04 -4.48 -0.55
N ILE A 20 -22.35 -3.68 0.48
CA ILE A 20 -23.55 -2.82 0.53
C ILE A 20 -23.59 -1.88 -0.69
N ALA A 21 -22.46 -1.21 -0.99
CA ALA A 21 -22.36 -0.32 -2.14
C ALA A 21 -22.69 -1.02 -3.47
N ARG A 22 -22.20 -2.26 -3.64
CA ARG A 22 -22.47 -3.08 -4.83
C ARG A 22 -23.93 -3.54 -4.88
N ALA A 23 -24.47 -4.03 -3.78
CA ALA A 23 -25.84 -4.53 -3.70
C ALA A 23 -26.87 -3.44 -4.01
N LEU A 24 -26.64 -2.23 -3.49
CA LEU A 24 -27.55 -1.10 -3.64
C LEU A 24 -27.19 -0.20 -4.84
N SER A 25 -26.18 -0.56 -5.64
CA SER A 25 -25.71 0.22 -6.79
C SER A 25 -25.44 1.70 -6.47
N ILE A 26 -24.81 1.97 -5.32
CA ILE A 26 -24.44 3.32 -4.85
C ILE A 26 -22.94 3.43 -4.61
N THR A 27 -22.44 4.67 -4.53
CA THR A 27 -21.00 4.90 -4.31
C THR A 27 -20.56 4.47 -2.90
N PRO A 28 -19.35 3.91 -2.75
CA PRO A 28 -18.79 3.59 -1.43
C PRO A 28 -18.72 4.79 -0.48
N ASN A 29 -18.50 5.99 -1.02
CA ASN A 29 -18.48 7.24 -0.24
C ASN A 29 -19.85 7.54 0.39
N ARG A 30 -20.95 7.30 -0.33
CA ARG A 30 -22.30 7.51 0.20
C ARG A 30 -22.59 6.55 1.37
N VAL A 31 -22.26 5.27 1.20
CA VAL A 31 -22.37 4.26 2.28
C VAL A 31 -21.53 4.67 3.48
N TYR A 32 -20.27 5.07 3.27
CA TYR A 32 -19.38 5.51 4.34
C TYR A 32 -19.96 6.70 5.11
N GLY A 33 -20.47 7.72 4.42
CA GLY A 33 -21.09 8.90 5.04
C GLY A 33 -22.29 8.54 5.92
N ILE A 34 -23.18 7.67 5.40
CA ILE A 34 -24.35 7.20 6.13
C ILE A 34 -23.96 6.41 7.39
N LEU A 35 -23.04 5.44 7.27
CA LEU A 35 -22.59 4.64 8.40
C LEU A 35 -21.78 5.46 9.42
N CYS A 36 -21.11 6.53 8.98
CA CYS A 36 -20.44 7.46 9.88
C CYS A 36 -21.46 8.23 10.73
N MET A 37 -22.48 8.79 10.10
CA MET A 37 -23.56 9.51 10.77
C MET A 37 -24.38 8.61 11.70
N ALA A 38 -24.72 7.41 11.26
CA ALA A 38 -25.43 6.42 12.05
C ALA A 38 -24.68 6.09 13.36
N ARG A 39 -23.37 5.79 13.28
CA ARG A 39 -22.56 5.55 14.49
C ARG A 39 -22.48 6.76 15.41
N LYS A 40 -22.42 7.98 14.86
CA LYS A 40 -22.47 9.22 15.67
C LYS A 40 -23.81 9.39 16.40
N GLN A 41 -24.88 8.84 15.85
CA GLN A 41 -26.23 8.84 16.43
C GLN A 41 -26.45 7.69 17.42
N GLY A 42 -25.42 6.92 17.76
CA GLY A 42 -25.49 5.82 18.73
C GLY A 42 -25.86 4.47 18.14
N GLU A 43 -25.91 4.35 16.81
CA GLU A 43 -26.17 3.06 16.16
C GLU A 43 -25.01 2.08 16.38
N ASP A 44 -25.31 0.88 16.89
CA ASP A 44 -24.32 -0.18 17.09
C ASP A 44 -23.99 -0.85 15.74
N ILE A 45 -23.01 -0.28 15.04
CA ILE A 45 -22.57 -0.73 13.72
C ILE A 45 -21.07 -1.02 13.77
N PRO A 46 -20.63 -2.27 13.50
CA PRO A 46 -19.22 -2.64 13.50
C PRO A 46 -18.35 -1.75 12.60
N ARG A 47 -17.13 -1.43 13.06
CA ARG A 47 -16.11 -0.80 12.23
C ARG A 47 -15.22 -1.87 11.60
N TYR A 48 -15.40 -2.11 10.31
CA TYR A 48 -14.43 -2.89 9.55
C TYR A 48 -13.13 -2.10 9.41
N ARG A 49 -12.08 -2.55 10.10
CA ARG A 49 -10.74 -2.05 9.84
C ARG A 49 -10.34 -2.50 8.44
N ALA A 50 -10.00 -1.55 7.57
CA ALA A 50 -9.33 -1.89 6.33
C ALA A 50 -8.06 -2.68 6.68
N ARG A 51 -7.85 -3.84 6.07
CA ARG A 51 -6.57 -4.55 6.20
C ARG A 51 -5.47 -3.57 5.77
N ALA A 52 -4.46 -3.40 6.61
CA ALA A 52 -3.30 -2.58 6.26
C ALA A 52 -2.76 -3.10 4.92
N ARG A 53 -2.74 -2.22 3.90
CA ARG A 53 -2.04 -2.54 2.65
C ARG A 53 -0.57 -2.63 3.01
N THR A 54 0.01 -3.83 2.99
CA THR A 54 1.46 -4.01 3.08
C THR A 54 2.08 -3.39 1.84
N ARG A 55 2.63 -2.18 1.98
CA ARG A 55 3.50 -1.61 0.95
C ARG A 55 4.81 -2.35 1.07
N LYS A 56 5.18 -3.13 0.04
CA LYS A 56 6.53 -3.68 -0.07
C LYS A 56 7.47 -2.50 -0.26
N SER A 57 8.33 -2.22 0.72
CA SER A 57 9.34 -1.18 0.65
C SER A 57 10.69 -1.76 1.05
N ILE A 58 11.71 -1.45 0.27
CA ILE A 58 13.11 -1.70 0.64
C ILE A 58 13.59 -0.44 1.36
N SER A 59 14.17 -0.62 2.54
CA SER A 59 14.78 0.47 3.32
C SER A 59 16.29 0.30 3.29
N LEU A 60 17.00 1.39 3.08
CA LEU A 60 18.46 1.44 3.13
C LEU A 60 18.89 2.28 4.34
N PRO A 61 19.98 1.91 5.04
CA PRO A 61 20.55 2.74 6.09
C PRO A 61 20.93 4.14 5.56
N ALA A 62 20.85 5.16 6.42
CA ALA A 62 21.11 6.55 6.01
C ALA A 62 22.52 6.76 5.44
N HIS A 63 23.54 6.09 6.01
CA HIS A 63 24.92 6.17 5.52
C HIS A 63 25.07 5.55 4.12
N VAL A 64 24.29 4.52 3.79
CA VAL A 64 24.27 3.91 2.46
C VAL A 64 23.63 4.88 1.47
N LEU A 65 22.49 5.50 1.82
CA LEU A 65 21.83 6.50 0.98
C LEU A 65 22.73 7.71 0.66
N GLN A 66 23.55 8.16 1.61
CA GLN A 66 24.50 9.25 1.39
C GLN A 66 25.48 8.95 0.25
N GLN A 67 25.86 7.68 0.05
CA GLN A 67 26.75 7.28 -1.05
C GLN A 67 26.11 7.46 -2.43
N PHE A 68 24.78 7.51 -2.51
CA PHE A 68 24.05 7.72 -3.78
C PHE A 68 23.96 9.19 -4.18
N ASN A 69 24.17 10.13 -3.25
CA ASN A 69 23.92 11.54 -3.50
C ASN A 69 24.81 12.11 -4.63
N ALA A 70 26.12 11.89 -4.56
CA ALA A 70 27.05 12.33 -5.60
C ALA A 70 26.74 11.71 -6.98
N PRO A 71 26.60 10.38 -7.14
CA PRO A 71 26.28 9.78 -8.44
C PRO A 71 24.87 10.09 -8.93
N ALA A 72 23.90 10.36 -8.05
CA ALA A 72 22.54 10.77 -8.42
C ALA A 72 22.53 12.20 -8.95
N THR A 73 23.18 13.12 -8.22
CA THR A 73 23.35 14.53 -8.63
C THR A 73 24.05 14.65 -9.97
N ALA A 74 25.15 13.91 -10.18
CA ALA A 74 25.88 13.89 -11.45
C ALA A 74 25.02 13.43 -12.65
N ARG A 75 23.92 12.72 -12.38
CA ARG A 75 22.99 12.19 -13.40
C ARG A 75 21.67 12.95 -13.44
N GLY A 76 21.49 14.00 -12.64
CA GLY A 76 20.23 14.74 -12.52
C GLY A 76 19.07 13.87 -11.99
N LEU A 77 19.37 12.85 -11.19
CA LEU A 77 18.38 11.92 -10.62
C LEU A 77 18.21 12.15 -9.12
N SER A 78 17.05 11.78 -8.58
CA SER A 78 16.90 11.58 -7.14
C SER A 78 17.54 10.26 -6.71
N ASP A 79 17.94 10.15 -5.43
CA ASP A 79 18.49 8.91 -4.87
C ASP A 79 17.57 7.72 -5.13
N ARG A 80 16.26 7.91 -4.95
CA ARG A 80 15.25 6.88 -5.23
C ARG A 80 15.25 6.44 -6.69
N ALA A 81 15.34 7.39 -7.62
CA ALA A 81 15.36 7.08 -9.05
C ALA A 81 16.65 6.33 -9.42
N LEU A 82 17.79 6.74 -8.86
CA LEU A 82 19.05 6.04 -9.06
C LEU A 82 19.01 4.61 -8.48
N CYS A 83 18.59 4.43 -7.22
CA CYS A 83 18.47 3.11 -6.61
C CYS A 83 17.53 2.19 -7.40
N THR A 84 16.38 2.72 -7.85
CA THR A 84 15.42 1.96 -8.66
C THR A 84 16.08 1.52 -9.97
N ARG A 85 16.79 2.43 -10.65
CA ARG A 85 17.48 2.12 -11.92
C ARG A 85 18.57 1.07 -11.73
N LEU A 86 19.35 1.14 -10.65
CA LEU A 86 20.37 0.16 -10.33
C LEU A 86 19.76 -1.22 -10.07
N LEU A 87 18.72 -1.31 -9.25
CA LEU A 87 18.01 -2.56 -9.01
C LEU A 87 17.45 -3.16 -10.30
N THR A 88 16.91 -2.33 -11.20
CA THR A 88 16.44 -2.79 -12.51
C THR A 88 17.57 -3.35 -13.38
N ILE A 89 18.72 -2.69 -13.43
CA ILE A 89 19.87 -3.15 -14.22
C ILE A 89 20.43 -4.46 -13.65
N ILE A 90 20.66 -4.51 -12.33
CA ILE A 90 21.17 -5.71 -11.65
C ILE A 90 20.20 -6.88 -11.84
N ALA A 91 18.88 -6.65 -11.70
CA ALA A 91 17.89 -7.70 -11.88
C ALA A 91 17.74 -8.18 -13.33
N ALA A 92 18.09 -7.35 -14.31
CA ALA A 92 18.02 -7.70 -15.73
C ALA A 92 19.21 -8.57 -16.19
N GLU A 93 20.34 -8.53 -15.48
CA GLU A 93 21.55 -9.30 -15.80
C GLU A 93 21.85 -10.32 -14.69
N PRO A 94 21.52 -11.61 -14.87
CA PRO A 94 21.69 -12.65 -13.84
C PRO A 94 23.13 -12.80 -13.33
N SER A 95 24.12 -12.51 -14.18
CA SER A 95 25.54 -12.50 -13.79
C SER A 95 25.87 -11.41 -12.77
N LEU A 96 25.21 -10.24 -12.84
CA LEU A 96 25.39 -9.16 -11.88
C LEU A 96 24.76 -9.49 -10.53
N ILE A 97 23.67 -10.28 -10.50
CA ILE A 97 23.08 -10.76 -9.25
C ILE A 97 24.09 -11.64 -8.52
N GLY A 98 24.67 -12.61 -9.22
CA GLY A 98 25.72 -13.47 -8.67
C GLY A 98 26.90 -12.66 -8.15
N ALA A 99 27.44 -11.75 -8.96
CA ALA A 99 28.60 -10.94 -8.58
C ALA A 99 28.35 -9.98 -7.41
N VAL A 100 27.11 -9.49 -7.23
CA VAL A 100 26.74 -8.59 -6.11
C VAL A 100 26.47 -9.38 -4.83
N LEU A 101 25.98 -10.62 -4.95
CA LEU A 101 25.68 -11.51 -3.81
C LEU A 101 26.83 -12.42 -3.42
N ASP A 102 27.87 -12.53 -4.26
CA ASP A 102 29.08 -13.26 -3.92
C ASP A 102 29.82 -12.44 -2.86
N ASP A 103 29.52 -12.72 -1.58
CA ASP A 103 30.08 -12.08 -0.39
C ASP A 103 31.60 -12.36 -0.21
N GLY A 104 32.31 -12.66 -1.30
CA GLY A 104 33.75 -12.94 -1.32
C GLY A 104 34.13 -14.30 -0.75
N VAL A 105 33.19 -15.25 -0.66
CA VAL A 105 33.49 -16.60 -0.18
C VAL A 105 33.81 -17.48 -1.39
N SER A 106 35.05 -17.44 -1.86
CA SER A 106 35.55 -18.42 -2.82
C SER A 106 35.41 -19.82 -2.21
N HIS A 107 34.55 -20.66 -2.77
CA HIS A 107 34.59 -22.10 -2.54
C HIS A 107 35.73 -22.68 -3.38
N ASP A 108 36.92 -22.73 -2.77
CA ASP A 108 37.99 -23.65 -3.19
C ASP A 108 37.55 -25.12 -3.00
#